data_AF-A0A645JT09-F1
#
_entry.id   AF-A0A645JT09-F1
#
_cell.length_a   1.000
_cell.length_b   1.000
_cell.length_c   1.000
_cell.angle_alpha   90.00
_cell.angle_beta   90.00
_cell.angle_gamma   90.00
#
_symmetry.space_group_name_H-M   'P 1'
#
loop_
_entity.id
_entity.type
_entity.pdbx_description
1 polymer ?
#
loop_
_entity_poly.entity_id
_entity_poly.type
_entity_poly.pdbx_seq_one_letter_code
_entity_poly.pdbx_strand_id
1 'polypeptide(L)'
;MEIARALATNPDLLLLDEPGAGMNSVEKEELSAVIRHITGEMKKNVLIIEHDMKFVMGISDRVLVLDHGAKIAEGLPAEIQRNPQVIKAYLGSGGVPDETGEAASV
;
A
#
# COMPACT_ATOMS: atom_id res chain seq x y z
N MET A 1 -3.97 -6.26 -19.75
CA MET A 1 -5.17 -6.91 -20.33
C MET A 1 -6.20 -7.30 -19.28
N GLU A 2 -5.80 -7.69 -18.07
CA GLU A 2 -6.72 -8.22 -17.05
C GLU A 2 -7.69 -7.19 -16.47
N ILE A 3 -7.23 -5.97 -16.14
CA ILE A 3 -8.08 -4.88 -15.66
C ILE A 3 -9.19 -4.56 -16.67
N ALA A 4 -8.86 -4.46 -17.96
CA ALA A 4 -9.83 -4.20 -19.03
C ALA A 4 -10.90 -5.30 -19.11
N ARG A 5 -10.50 -6.58 -18.96
CA ARG A 5 -11.43 -7.71 -18.93
C ARG A 5 -12.36 -7.63 -17.72
N ALA A 6 -11.86 -7.25 -16.55
CA ALA A 6 -12.69 -7.08 -15.36
C ALA A 6 -13.68 -5.92 -15.55
N LEU A 7 -13.24 -4.78 -16.07
CA LEU A 7 -14.09 -3.62 -16.35
C LEU A 7 -15.20 -3.89 -17.36
N ALA A 8 -14.98 -4.78 -18.33
CA ALA A 8 -15.98 -5.18 -19.31
C ALA A 8 -17.24 -5.81 -18.67
N THR A 9 -17.17 -6.28 -17.43
CA THR A 9 -18.31 -6.78 -16.66
C THR A 9 -19.16 -5.68 -16.01
N ASN A 10 -18.77 -4.41 -16.18
CA ASN A 10 -19.38 -3.24 -15.54
C ASN A 10 -19.51 -3.36 -14.00
N PRO A 11 -18.41 -3.68 -13.27
CA PRO A 11 -18.48 -3.90 -11.82
C PRO A 11 -18.74 -2.59 -11.06
N ASP A 12 -19.34 -2.69 -9.88
CA ASP A 12 -19.44 -1.56 -8.93
C ASP A 12 -18.16 -1.40 -8.08
N LEU A 13 -17.43 -2.50 -7.88
CA LEU A 13 -16.17 -2.58 -7.16
C LEU A 13 -15.19 -3.48 -7.90
N LEU A 14 -14.00 -2.97 -8.18
CA LEU A 14 -12.88 -3.70 -8.75
C LEU A 14 -11.90 -4.08 -7.63
N LEU A 15 -11.57 -5.37 -7.53
CA LEU A 15 -10.57 -5.89 -6.59
C LEU A 15 -9.27 -6.15 -7.35
N LEU A 16 -8.16 -5.56 -6.90
CA LEU A 16 -6.85 -5.74 -7.50
C LEU A 16 -5.90 -6.32 -6.45
N ASP A 17 -5.39 -7.51 -6.70
CA ASP A 17 -4.43 -8.19 -5.84
C ASP A 17 -3.01 -8.00 -6.39
N GLU A 18 -2.18 -7.25 -5.66
CA GLU A 18 -0.82 -6.87 -6.02
C GLU A 18 -0.62 -6.40 -7.49
N PRO A 19 -1.39 -5.42 -7.99
CA PRO A 19 -1.40 -5.08 -9.42
C PRO A 19 -0.08 -4.46 -9.92
N GLY A 20 0.76 -3.96 -9.01
CA GLY A 20 2.06 -3.37 -9.32
C GLY A 20 3.24 -4.33 -9.16
N ALA A 21 2.99 -5.61 -8.83
CA ALA A 21 4.06 -6.59 -8.64
C ALA A 21 4.87 -6.80 -9.93
N GLY A 22 6.19 -6.80 -9.81
CA GLY A 22 7.11 -6.95 -10.95
C GLY A 22 7.22 -5.74 -11.88
N MET A 23 6.47 -4.67 -11.63
CA MET A 23 6.54 -3.43 -12.41
C MET A 23 7.65 -2.49 -11.92
N ASN A 24 8.30 -1.82 -12.86
CA ASN A 24 9.22 -0.72 -12.56
C ASN A 24 8.46 0.58 -12.20
N SER A 25 9.19 1.62 -11.81
CA SER A 25 8.59 2.89 -11.37
C SER A 25 7.71 3.56 -12.44
N VAL A 26 8.11 3.49 -13.71
CA VAL A 26 7.36 4.09 -14.83
C VAL A 26 6.07 3.32 -15.05
N GLU A 27 6.13 1.99 -15.09
CA GLU A 27 4.96 1.11 -15.23
C GLU A 27 3.98 1.30 -14.07
N LYS A 28 4.48 1.50 -12.84
CA LYS A 28 3.63 1.82 -11.67
C LYS A 28 2.94 3.18 -11.79
N GLU A 29 3.59 4.18 -12.37
CA GLU A 29 2.97 5.48 -12.63
C GLU A 29 1.88 5.37 -13.70
N GLU A 30 2.11 4.59 -14.76
CA GLU A 30 1.09 4.30 -15.78
C GLU A 30 -0.11 3.57 -15.18
N LEU A 31 0.13 2.54 -14.35
CA LEU A 31 -0.93 1.85 -13.62
C LEU A 31 -1.70 2.80 -12.69
N SER A 32 -1.00 3.70 -12.00
CA SER A 32 -1.62 4.72 -11.16
C SER A 32 -2.55 5.63 -11.96
N ALA A 33 -2.15 6.03 -13.17
CA ALA A 33 -2.99 6.83 -14.06
C ALA A 33 -4.25 6.07 -14.50
N VAL A 34 -4.12 4.77 -14.82
CA VAL A 34 -5.26 3.91 -15.15
C VAL A 34 -6.24 3.82 -13.98
N ILE A 35 -5.76 3.59 -12.76
CA ILE A 35 -6.62 3.49 -11.57
C ILE A 35 -7.34 4.80 -11.31
N ARG A 36 -6.65 5.94 -11.44
CA ARG A 36 -7.26 7.28 -11.30
C ARG A 36 -8.32 7.56 -12.37
N HIS A 37 -8.13 7.08 -13.59
CA HIS A 37 -9.14 7.19 -14.64
C HIS A 37 -10.40 6.36 -14.29
N ILE A 38 -10.22 5.14 -13.77
CA ILE A 38 -11.31 4.26 -13.34
C ILE A 38 -12.14 4.90 -12.21
N THR A 39 -11.48 5.45 -11.18
CA THR A 39 -12.18 6.07 -10.05
C THR A 39 -12.73 7.46 -10.40
N GLY A 40 -11.98 8.24 -11.16
CA GLY A 40 -12.29 9.63 -11.49
C GLY A 40 -13.33 9.78 -12.60
N GLU A 41 -13.08 9.21 -13.77
CA GLU A 41 -13.93 9.38 -14.96
C GLU A 41 -15.03 8.33 -15.03
N MET A 42 -14.69 7.06 -14.82
CA MET A 42 -15.67 5.96 -14.88
C MET A 42 -16.52 5.82 -13.60
N LYS A 43 -16.17 6.56 -12.54
CA LYS A 43 -16.87 6.58 -11.24
C LYS A 43 -17.03 5.18 -10.62
N LYS A 44 -16.02 4.33 -10.77
CA LYS A 44 -15.98 2.98 -10.18
C LYS A 44 -15.17 2.96 -8.90
N ASN A 45 -15.49 2.03 -8.00
CA ASN A 45 -14.72 1.83 -6.77
C ASN A 45 -13.59 0.82 -7.02
N VAL A 46 -12.45 1.02 -6.38
CA VAL A 46 -11.30 0.10 -6.46
C VAL A 46 -10.81 -0.22 -5.06
N LEU A 47 -10.65 -1.51 -4.75
CA LEU A 47 -9.91 -2.00 -3.59
C LEU A 47 -8.61 -2.63 -4.07
N ILE A 48 -7.50 -2.21 -3.49
CA ILE A 48 -6.17 -2.68 -3.85
C ILE A 48 -5.55 -3.34 -2.64
N ILE A 49 -5.01 -4.54 -2.85
CA ILE A 49 -4.10 -5.20 -1.92
C ILE A 49 -2.69 -4.93 -2.44
N GLU A 50 -1.86 -4.30 -1.62
CA GLU A 50 -0.45 -4.07 -1.96
C GLU A 50 0.42 -3.91 -0.70
N HIS A 51 1.69 -4.22 -0.84
CA HIS A 51 2.76 -3.99 0.12
C HIS A 51 3.68 -2.79 -0.25
N ASP A 52 3.73 -2.30 -1.51
CA ASP A 52 4.45 -1.07 -1.84
C ASP A 52 3.75 0.18 -1.29
N MET A 53 4.28 0.69 -0.18
CA MET A 53 3.74 1.87 0.48
C MET A 53 3.80 3.13 -0.40
N LYS A 54 4.81 3.31 -1.25
CA LYS A 54 4.87 4.51 -2.11
C LYS A 54 3.71 4.51 -3.10
N PHE A 55 3.42 3.35 -3.68
CA PHE A 55 2.30 3.16 -4.60
C PHE A 55 0.96 3.37 -3.90
N VAL A 56 0.69 2.63 -2.81
CA VAL A 56 -0.57 2.69 -2.06
C VAL A 56 -0.89 4.13 -1.63
N MET A 57 0.09 4.85 -1.10
CA MET A 57 -0.12 6.20 -0.58
C MET A 57 -0.39 7.23 -1.68
N GLY A 58 0.08 6.98 -2.91
CA GLY A 58 -0.09 7.89 -4.04
C GLY A 58 -1.45 7.81 -4.73
N ILE A 59 -2.21 6.74 -4.51
CA ILE A 59 -3.45 6.46 -5.26
C ILE A 59 -4.68 6.20 -4.39
N SER A 60 -4.51 5.98 -3.09
CA SER A 60 -5.62 5.59 -2.22
C SER A 60 -6.26 6.78 -1.52
N ASP A 61 -7.59 6.83 -1.47
CA ASP A 61 -8.33 7.81 -0.65
C ASP A 61 -8.32 7.43 0.84
N ARG A 62 -8.31 6.12 1.13
CA ARG A 62 -8.22 5.53 2.47
C ARG A 62 -7.32 4.30 2.42
N VAL A 63 -6.63 4.03 3.52
CA VAL A 63 -5.74 2.89 3.67
C VAL A 63 -6.08 2.13 4.94
N LEU A 64 -6.18 0.81 4.83
CA LEU A 64 -6.35 -0.13 5.93
C LEU A 64 -5.12 -1.02 5.99
N VAL A 65 -4.51 -1.12 7.17
CA VAL A 65 -3.28 -1.89 7.38
C VAL A 65 -3.60 -3.11 8.24
N LEU A 66 -3.22 -4.28 7.73
CA LEU A 66 -3.30 -5.55 8.43
C LEU A 66 -1.89 -6.02 8.78
N ASP A 67 -1.71 -6.48 10.02
CA ASP A 67 -0.51 -7.17 10.48
C ASP A 67 -0.94 -8.45 11.19
N HIS A 68 -0.35 -9.59 10.80
CA HIS A 68 -0.72 -10.93 11.31
C HIS A 68 -2.25 -11.21 11.33
N GLY A 69 -2.98 -10.73 10.32
CA GLY A 69 -4.43 -10.90 10.21
C GLY A 69 -5.26 -9.97 11.11
N ALA A 70 -4.62 -9.09 11.88
CA ALA A 70 -5.28 -8.10 12.71
C ALA A 70 -5.21 -6.70 12.07
N LYS A 71 -6.30 -5.94 12.14
CA LYS A 71 -6.30 -4.54 11.73
C LYS A 71 -5.52 -3.71 12.75
N ILE A 72 -4.42 -3.10 12.31
CA ILE A 72 -3.58 -2.24 13.16
C ILE A 72 -3.82 -0.75 12.91
N ALA A 73 -4.27 -0.37 11.71
CA ALA A 73 -4.57 1.02 11.39
C ALA A 73 -5.58 1.14 10.25
N GLU A 74 -6.32 2.25 10.24
CA GLU A 74 -7.23 2.64 9.15
C GLU A 74 -7.36 4.16 9.13
N GLY A 75 -7.25 4.79 7.96
CA GLY A 75 -7.33 6.24 7.86
C GLY A 75 -6.90 6.78 6.50
N LEU A 76 -6.63 8.08 6.45
CA LEU A 76 -6.07 8.72 5.28
C LEU A 76 -4.60 8.28 5.07
N PRO A 77 -4.07 8.25 3.83
CA PRO A 77 -2.67 7.91 3.56
C PRO A 77 -1.68 8.65 4.46
N ALA A 78 -1.87 9.96 4.65
CA ALA A 78 -1.00 10.80 5.48
C ALA A 78 -1.03 10.43 6.97
N GLU A 79 -2.15 9.91 7.47
CA GLU A 79 -2.29 9.44 8.86
C GLU A 79 -1.61 8.08 9.02
N ILE A 80 -1.80 7.17 8.05
CA ILE A 80 -1.19 5.84 8.05
C ILE A 80 0.33 5.94 7.98
N GLN A 81 0.90 6.82 7.15
CA GLN A 81 2.36 7.03 7.07
C GLN A 81 2.99 7.45 8.39
N ARG A 82 2.24 8.14 9.25
CA ARG A 82 2.70 8.64 10.56
C ARG A 82 2.33 7.71 11.70
N ASN A 83 1.60 6.63 11.43
CA ASN A 83 1.13 5.72 12.47
C ASN A 83 2.31 4.88 13.01
N PRO A 84 2.65 4.98 14.30
CA PRO A 84 3.79 4.25 14.88
C PRO A 84 3.66 2.73 14.77
N GLN A 85 2.45 2.17 14.84
CA GLN A 85 2.23 0.73 14.70
C GLN A 85 2.50 0.26 13.27
N VAL A 86 2.12 1.07 12.28
CA VAL A 86 2.36 0.78 10.86
C VAL A 86 3.86 0.86 10.55
N ILE A 87 4.54 1.90 11.03
CA ILE A 87 5.99 2.04 10.88
C ILE A 87 6.73 0.85 11.50
N LYS A 88 6.34 0.45 12.71
CA LYS A 88 6.92 -0.70 13.40
C LYS A 88 6.68 -2.01 12.65
N ALA A 89 5.46 -2.23 12.14
CA ALA A 89 5.13 -3.42 11.35
C ALA A 89 5.94 -3.48 10.04
N TYR A 90 6.13 -2.34 9.37
CA TYR A 90 6.83 -2.26 8.09
C TYR A 90 8.36 -2.37 8.21
N LEU A 91 8.96 -1.80 9.27
CA LEU A 91 10.41 -1.87 9.51
C LEU A 91 10.84 -3.13 10.26
N GLY A 92 9.90 -3.82 10.90
CA GLY A 92 10.18 -4.93 11.82
C GLY A 92 10.88 -4.49 13.11
N SER A 93 11.02 -5.43 14.04
CA SER A 93 11.70 -5.22 15.34
C SER A 93 13.22 -5.01 15.25
N GLY A 94 13.79 -4.83 14.04
CA GLY A 94 15.23 -4.68 13.80
C GLY A 94 15.75 -3.25 13.80
N GLY A 95 14.88 -2.26 14.07
CA GLY A 95 15.22 -0.83 14.08
C GLY A 95 15.49 -0.26 15.48
N VAL A 96 15.94 -1.06 16.43
CA VAL A 96 16.52 -0.56 17.68
C VAL A 96 18.03 -0.54 17.49
N PRO A 97 18.74 0.60 17.60
CA PRO A 97 20.19 0.59 17.75
C PRO A 97 20.48 -0.28 18.97
N ASP A 98 21.27 -1.33 18.79
CA ASP A 98 21.70 -2.19 19.89
C ASP A 98 22.51 -1.33 20.87
N GLU A 99 21.86 -0.88 21.95
CA GLU A 99 22.55 -0.26 23.09
C GLU A 99 23.16 -1.36 23.98
N THR A 100 23.98 -2.24 23.38
CA THR A 100 24.94 -3.04 24.13
C THR A 100 26.21 -2.21 24.32
N GLY A 101 26.08 -1.22 25.22
CA GLY A 101 27.23 -0.68 25.92
C GLY A 101 27.78 -1.75 26.87
N GLU A 102 28.60 -2.66 26.35
CA GLU A 102 29.45 -3.51 27.18
C GLU A 102 30.86 -2.91 27.24
N ALA A 103 31.16 -2.33 28.40
CA ALA A 103 32.49 -1.91 28.78
C ALA A 103 33.39 -3.13 29.02
N ALA A 104 34.50 -3.20 28.28
CA ALA A 104 35.72 -3.89 28.70
C ALA A 104 36.90 -3.22 27.96
N SER A 105 37.64 -2.28 28.55
CA SER A 105 38.82 -2.53 29.39
C SER A 105 39.70 -3.69 28.91
N VAL A 106 40.65 -3.40 28.01
CA VAL A 106 42.12 -3.43 28.17
C VAL A 106 42.76 -3.13 26.82
#